data_AF-A0A2A4ZPY9-F1
#
_entry.id   AF-A0A2A4ZPY9-F1
#
_cell.length_a   1.000
_cell.length_b   1.000
_cell.length_c   1.000
_cell.angle_alpha   90.00
_cell.angle_beta   90.00
_cell.angle_gamma   90.00
#
_symmetry.space_group_name_H-M   'P 1'
#
loop_
_entity.id
_entity.type
_entity.pdbx_description
1 polymer ?
#
loop_
_entity_poly.entity_id
_entity_poly.type
_entity_poly.pdbx_seq_one_letter_code
_entity_poly.pdbx_strand_id
1 'polypeptide(L)'
;MLPNHGFRQVKGLDTEALIRFAHSIAWRASASTLPDMKHATLEKTVEDGLKEYVLGKPLEGPSLYPVSLTQISTVGEAHNQSPYIDIKPIPNLGEDIDLNISIMRIYLDGLVLHIHLPPIPADHLTSNPVFLGSADYVLITSVTYEVSFQYENLLHLLRECHPSLLGNR
;
A
#
# COMPACT_ATOMS: atom_id res chain seq x y z
N MET A 1 -22.13 -5.80 -16.01
CA MET A 1 -21.51 -5.56 -14.68
C MET A 1 -20.01 -5.68 -14.89
N LEU A 2 -19.21 -4.68 -14.49
CA LEU A 2 -17.76 -4.79 -14.56
C LEU A 2 -17.30 -5.83 -13.52
N PRO A 3 -16.23 -6.61 -13.80
CA PRO A 3 -15.69 -7.53 -12.80
C PRO A 3 -15.16 -6.74 -11.60
N ASN A 4 -15.45 -7.22 -10.38
CA ASN A 4 -15.02 -6.59 -9.13
C ASN A 4 -13.49 -6.61 -8.94
N HIS A 5 -12.79 -7.49 -9.68
CA HIS A 5 -11.35 -7.66 -9.62
C HIS A 5 -10.78 -7.68 -11.04
N GLY A 6 -9.55 -7.19 -11.18
CA GLY A 6 -8.80 -7.24 -12.42
C GLY A 6 -7.32 -6.99 -12.19
N PHE A 7 -6.57 -6.86 -13.27
CA PHE A 7 -5.17 -6.44 -13.21
C PHE A 7 -4.79 -5.67 -14.48
N ARG A 8 -3.71 -4.90 -14.39
CA ARG A 8 -3.05 -4.25 -15.52
C ARG A 8 -1.59 -4.63 -15.54
N GLN A 9 -1.09 -4.92 -16.73
CA GLN A 9 0.34 -5.10 -16.97
C GLN A 9 0.90 -3.83 -17.60
N VAL A 10 1.92 -3.24 -16.98
CA VAL A 10 2.56 -2.01 -17.46
C VAL A 10 4.05 -2.26 -17.67
N LYS A 11 4.58 -1.80 -18.80
CA LYS A 11 5.99 -1.88 -19.17
C LYS A 11 6.57 -0.49 -19.34
N GLY A 12 7.90 -0.37 -19.22
CA GLY A 12 8.61 0.89 -19.45
C GLY A 12 8.36 1.96 -18.38
N LEU A 13 8.00 1.56 -17.16
CA LEU A 13 7.93 2.47 -16.02
C LEU A 13 9.33 2.71 -15.46
N ASP A 14 9.60 3.95 -15.05
CA ASP A 14 10.73 4.25 -14.18
C ASP A 14 10.40 3.78 -12.76
N THR A 15 10.63 2.49 -12.50
CA THR A 15 10.28 1.88 -11.22
C THR A 15 11.15 2.41 -10.08
N GLU A 16 12.41 2.78 -10.33
CA GLU A 16 13.27 3.36 -9.30
C GLU A 16 12.71 4.70 -8.83
N ALA A 17 12.33 5.59 -9.76
CA ALA A 17 11.72 6.86 -9.43
C ALA A 17 10.40 6.68 -8.66
N LEU A 18 9.56 5.71 -9.04
CA LEU A 18 8.31 5.41 -8.33
C LEU A 18 8.55 4.88 -6.91
N ILE A 19 9.53 3.99 -6.72
CA ILE A 19 9.91 3.50 -5.38
C ILE A 19 10.43 4.67 -4.53
N ARG A 20 11.31 5.51 -5.10
CA ARG A 20 11.82 6.72 -4.43
C ARG A 20 10.73 7.67 -4.03
N PHE A 21 9.76 7.90 -4.92
CA PHE A 21 8.59 8.71 -4.64
C PHE A 21 7.78 8.14 -3.47
N ALA A 22 7.43 6.85 -3.51
CA ALA A 22 6.68 6.18 -2.45
C ALA A 22 7.40 6.25 -1.10
N HIS A 23 8.70 5.91 -1.08
CA HIS A 23 9.55 5.99 0.11
C HIS A 23 9.68 7.41 0.64
N SER A 24 9.70 8.42 -0.24
CA SER A 24 9.74 9.82 0.19
C SER A 24 8.48 10.24 0.94
N ILE A 25 7.30 9.75 0.54
CA ILE A 25 6.04 10.00 1.24
C ILE A 25 6.08 9.30 2.60
N ALA A 26 6.48 8.04 2.63
CA ALA A 26 6.54 7.26 3.86
C ALA A 26 7.48 7.85 4.91
N TRP A 27 8.70 8.21 4.49
CA TRP A 27 9.66 8.88 5.36
C TRP A 27 9.12 10.19 5.91
N ARG A 28 8.55 11.06 5.06
CA ARG A 28 7.98 12.34 5.51
C ARG A 28 6.77 12.15 6.43
N ALA A 29 5.93 11.15 6.17
CA ALA A 29 4.78 10.84 7.01
C ALA A 29 5.23 10.36 8.40
N SER A 30 6.20 9.43 8.46
CA SER A 30 6.79 8.95 9.72
C SER A 30 7.47 10.06 10.52
N ALA A 31 8.25 10.91 9.85
CA ALA A 31 8.99 11.99 10.50
C ALA A 31 8.12 13.21 10.86
N SER A 32 6.84 13.22 10.46
CA SER A 32 5.93 14.34 10.68
C SER A 32 5.43 14.38 12.13
N THR A 33 5.32 15.59 12.67
CA THR A 33 4.70 15.84 13.99
C THR A 33 3.22 16.23 13.88
N LEU A 34 2.65 16.27 12.66
CA LEU A 34 1.24 16.59 12.46
C LEU A 34 0.36 15.50 13.11
N PRO A 35 -0.73 15.88 13.81
CA PRO A 35 -1.62 14.92 14.46
C PRO A 35 -2.15 13.84 13.51
N ASP A 36 -2.43 14.20 12.26
CA ASP A 36 -2.97 13.28 11.24
C ASP A 36 -1.97 12.22 10.78
N MET A 37 -0.68 12.39 11.06
CA MET A 37 0.40 11.47 10.67
C MET A 37 0.81 10.53 11.81
N LYS A 38 0.19 10.64 12.99
CA LYS A 38 0.54 9.82 14.17
C LYS A 38 0.46 8.30 13.94
N HIS A 39 -0.29 7.87 12.92
CA HIS A 39 -0.47 6.47 12.55
C HIS A 39 0.50 6.00 11.46
N ALA A 40 1.38 6.85 10.96
CA ALA A 40 2.39 6.54 9.95
C ALA A 40 3.80 6.36 10.53
N THR A 41 3.93 6.30 11.86
CA THR A 41 5.22 6.21 12.55
C THR A 41 5.90 4.88 12.26
N LEU A 42 7.12 4.95 11.72
CA LEU A 42 7.98 3.80 11.47
C LEU A 42 9.00 3.61 12.60
N GLU A 43 9.56 2.40 12.69
CA GLU A 43 10.74 2.19 13.53
C GLU A 43 11.91 3.05 13.03
N LYS A 44 12.74 3.54 13.96
CA LYS A 44 13.79 4.50 13.63
C LYS A 44 14.80 3.97 12.60
N THR A 45 15.11 2.68 12.67
CA THR A 45 15.98 1.96 11.73
C THR A 45 15.42 1.96 10.31
N VAL A 46 14.10 1.74 10.17
CA VAL A 46 13.39 1.77 8.90
C VAL A 46 13.36 3.20 8.36
N GLU A 47 13.00 4.18 9.20
CA GLU A 47 12.96 5.58 8.84
C GLU A 47 14.31 6.09 8.32
N ASP A 48 15.40 5.76 9.02
CA ASP A 48 16.75 6.16 8.61
C ASP A 48 17.18 5.50 7.30
N GLY A 49 16.82 4.23 7.08
CA GLY A 49 17.04 3.54 5.81
C GLY A 49 16.28 4.19 4.64
N LEU A 50 15.01 4.55 4.84
CA LEU A 50 14.23 5.28 3.83
C LEU A 50 14.81 6.67 3.57
N LYS A 51 15.26 7.37 4.61
CA LYS A 51 15.88 8.70 4.50
C LYS A 51 17.12 8.67 3.62
N GLU A 52 18.06 7.73 3.85
CA GLU A 52 19.27 7.60 3.03
C GLU A 52 18.93 7.39 1.56
N TYR A 53 17.96 6.52 1.29
CA TYR A 53 17.50 6.27 -0.05
C TYR A 53 16.92 7.55 -0.67
N VAL A 54 15.99 8.23 0.00
CA VAL A 54 15.37 9.47 -0.48
C VAL A 54 16.38 10.57 -0.77
N LEU A 55 17.47 10.66 0.01
CA LEU A 55 18.52 11.69 -0.14
C LEU A 55 19.49 11.45 -1.31
N GLY A 56 19.32 10.37 -2.08
CA GLY A 56 20.06 10.16 -3.34
C GLY A 56 20.97 8.94 -3.35
N LYS A 57 20.93 8.09 -2.32
CA LYS A 57 21.53 6.76 -2.42
C LYS A 57 20.80 5.98 -3.54
N PRO A 58 21.53 5.35 -4.48
CA PRO A 58 20.91 4.52 -5.52
C PRO A 58 20.31 3.24 -4.91
N LEU A 59 19.32 2.65 -5.58
CA LEU A 59 18.87 1.29 -5.26
C LEU A 59 19.86 0.29 -5.86
N GLU A 60 20.46 -0.54 -5.00
CA GLU A 60 21.25 -1.69 -5.44
C GLU A 60 20.35 -2.93 -5.44
N GLY A 61 19.65 -3.16 -6.56
CA GLY A 61 18.72 -4.29 -6.71
C GLY A 61 17.33 -4.04 -6.13
N PRO A 62 16.59 -5.11 -5.77
CA PRO A 62 15.25 -4.98 -5.19
C PRO A 62 15.26 -4.15 -3.91
N SER A 63 14.22 -3.32 -3.75
CA SER A 63 14.09 -2.50 -2.55
C SER A 63 13.88 -3.36 -1.31
N LEU A 64 14.61 -3.04 -0.22
CA LEU A 64 14.40 -3.66 1.10
C LEU A 64 12.97 -3.49 1.61
N TYR A 65 12.32 -2.38 1.24
CA TYR A 65 10.92 -2.08 1.56
C TYR A 65 10.13 -2.03 0.27
N PRO A 66 9.78 -3.19 -0.31
CA PRO A 66 9.22 -3.26 -1.64
C PRO A 66 7.84 -2.61 -1.69
N VAL A 67 7.53 -2.06 -2.86
CA VAL A 67 6.29 -1.30 -3.11
C VAL A 67 5.43 -2.07 -4.09
N SER A 68 4.17 -2.33 -3.73
CA SER A 68 3.16 -2.87 -4.63
C SER A 68 2.06 -1.85 -4.90
N LEU A 69 1.42 -1.97 -6.07
CA LEU A 69 0.36 -1.06 -6.51
C LEU A 69 -0.99 -1.78 -6.57
N THR A 70 -2.04 -1.10 -6.11
CA THR A 70 -3.43 -1.52 -6.31
C THR A 70 -4.25 -0.35 -6.82
N GLN A 71 -5.03 -0.55 -7.87
CA GLN A 71 -5.93 0.44 -8.44
C GLN A 71 -7.36 0.22 -7.95
N ILE A 72 -8.01 1.29 -7.52
CA ILE A 72 -9.47 1.37 -7.36
C ILE A 72 -10.02 1.87 -8.69
N SER A 73 -10.76 1.00 -9.38
CA SER A 73 -11.15 1.17 -10.78
C SER A 73 -12.49 1.85 -11.00
N THR A 74 -13.27 2.04 -9.93
CA THR A 74 -14.55 2.78 -9.95
C THR A 74 -14.48 3.95 -8.99
N VAL A 75 -15.31 4.97 -9.24
CA VAL A 75 -15.40 6.15 -8.39
C VAL A 75 -16.09 5.78 -7.08
N GLY A 76 -15.44 6.09 -5.97
CA GLY A 76 -15.99 5.98 -4.63
C GLY A 76 -16.18 7.33 -3.97
N GLU A 77 -16.44 7.30 -2.66
CA GLU A 77 -16.52 8.51 -1.85
C GLU A 77 -15.17 9.24 -1.77
N ALA A 78 -15.22 10.56 -1.85
CA ALA A 78 -14.04 11.40 -1.67
C ALA A 78 -13.56 11.32 -0.22
N HIS A 79 -12.26 11.11 -0.05
CA HIS A 79 -11.62 11.08 1.27
C HIS A 79 -10.19 11.63 1.15
N ASN A 80 -9.67 12.12 2.27
CA ASN A 80 -8.30 12.65 2.34
C ASN A 80 -7.51 11.88 3.40
N GLN A 81 -7.45 10.55 3.24
CA GLN A 81 -6.87 9.67 4.24
C GLN A 81 -5.34 9.77 4.21
N SER A 82 -4.77 10.24 5.32
CA SER A 82 -3.33 10.26 5.55
C SER A 82 -2.72 8.86 5.45
N PRO A 83 -1.42 8.75 5.14
CA PRO A 83 -0.70 7.49 5.28
C PRO A 83 -0.85 6.89 6.67
N TYR A 84 -0.90 5.56 6.75
CA TYR A 84 -0.97 4.85 8.02
C TYR A 84 -0.44 3.42 7.90
N ILE A 85 -0.04 2.85 9.03
CA ILE A 85 0.34 1.44 9.15
C ILE A 85 -0.91 0.58 9.26
N ASP A 86 -0.95 -0.47 8.44
CA ASP A 86 -2.07 -1.39 8.28
C ASP A 86 -1.55 -2.83 8.22
N ILE A 87 -2.42 -3.80 8.47
CA ILE A 87 -2.09 -5.22 8.30
C ILE A 87 -2.85 -5.73 7.08
N LYS A 88 -2.10 -6.11 6.04
CA LYS A 88 -2.65 -6.68 4.81
C LYS A 88 -2.63 -8.20 4.90
N PRO A 89 -3.80 -8.87 4.91
CA PRO A 89 -3.85 -10.32 4.78
C PRO A 89 -3.48 -10.71 3.35
N ILE A 90 -2.56 -11.66 3.22
CA ILE A 90 -2.25 -12.32 1.96
C ILE A 90 -2.87 -13.71 2.03
N PRO A 91 -3.91 -13.98 1.21
CA PRO A 91 -4.54 -15.28 1.20
C PRO A 91 -3.51 -16.32 0.76
N ASN A 92 -3.29 -17.31 1.61
CA ASN A 92 -2.51 -18.48 1.24
C ASN A 92 -3.38 -19.35 0.32
N LEU A 93 -2.87 -19.71 -0.87
CA LEU A 93 -3.59 -20.58 -1.81
C LEU A 93 -3.54 -22.07 -1.37
N GLY A 94 -2.88 -22.38 -0.24
CA GLY A 94 -2.84 -23.70 0.41
C GLY A 94 -3.56 -23.73 1.77
N GLU A 95 -3.50 -24.88 2.45
CA GLU A 95 -4.12 -25.08 3.77
C GLU A 95 -3.32 -24.40 4.89
N ASP A 96 -4.02 -23.54 5.61
CA ASP A 96 -3.74 -22.98 6.92
C ASP A 96 -2.62 -21.92 7.06
N ILE A 97 -3.09 -20.67 6.99
CA ILE A 97 -2.73 -19.43 7.73
C ILE A 97 -2.63 -18.27 6.74
N ASP A 98 -3.54 -17.31 6.84
CA ASP A 98 -3.42 -16.02 6.16
C ASP A 98 -2.15 -15.32 6.62
N LEU A 99 -1.26 -15.01 5.68
CA LEU A 99 -0.04 -14.28 5.98
C LEU A 99 -0.38 -12.81 6.19
N ASN A 100 -0.25 -12.34 7.43
CA ASN A 100 -0.45 -10.94 7.77
C ASN A 100 0.85 -10.16 7.56
N ILE A 101 0.86 -9.28 6.57
CA ILE A 101 2.02 -8.40 6.29
C ILE A 101 1.70 -7.00 6.76
N SER A 102 2.59 -6.42 7.57
CA SER A 102 2.50 -5.01 7.93
C SER A 102 2.81 -4.17 6.71
N ILE A 103 2.01 -3.15 6.44
CA ILE A 103 2.22 -2.27 5.30
C ILE A 103 2.03 -0.83 5.73
N MET A 104 2.74 0.09 5.09
CA MET A 104 2.27 1.47 5.03
C MET A 104 1.36 1.62 3.80
N ARG A 105 0.12 2.05 4.02
CA ARG A 105 -0.83 2.34 2.96
C ARG A 105 -0.86 3.82 2.64
N ILE A 106 -0.79 4.16 1.35
CA ILE A 106 -0.85 5.53 0.85
C ILE A 106 -1.87 5.59 -0.28
N TYR A 107 -2.83 6.51 -0.20
CA TYR A 107 -3.83 6.75 -1.24
C TYR A 107 -3.41 7.91 -2.15
N LEU A 108 -3.56 7.72 -3.46
CA LEU A 108 -3.21 8.65 -4.53
C LEU A 108 -4.30 8.59 -5.62
N ASP A 109 -5.43 9.23 -5.37
CA ASP A 109 -6.55 9.40 -6.33
C ASP A 109 -6.87 8.13 -7.14
N GLY A 110 -7.37 7.11 -6.46
CA GLY A 110 -7.70 5.81 -7.08
C GLY A 110 -6.50 4.87 -7.26
N LEU A 111 -5.27 5.30 -6.98
CA LEU A 111 -4.12 4.41 -6.82
C LEU A 111 -3.77 4.25 -5.34
N VAL A 112 -3.45 3.03 -4.92
CA VAL A 112 -3.02 2.71 -3.57
C VAL A 112 -1.61 2.14 -3.64
N LEU A 113 -0.70 2.77 -2.91
CA LEU A 113 0.64 2.22 -2.68
C LEU A 113 0.61 1.41 -1.39
N HIS A 114 1.18 0.21 -1.43
CA HIS A 114 1.52 -0.54 -0.23
C HIS A 114 3.03 -0.68 -0.17
N ILE A 115 3.63 -0.13 0.88
CA ILE A 115 5.05 -0.33 1.21
C ILE A 115 5.09 -1.44 2.24
N HIS A 116 5.76 -2.55 1.93
CA HIS A 116 5.73 -3.75 2.76
C HIS A 116 6.78 -3.68 3.88
N LEU A 117 6.34 -4.04 5.08
CA LEU A 117 7.07 -4.03 6.34
C LEU A 117 6.84 -5.39 7.05
N PRO A 118 7.83 -6.03 7.69
CA PRO A 118 9.27 -5.74 7.72
C PRO A 118 9.96 -6.02 6.36
N PRO A 119 11.30 -5.85 6.23
CA PRO A 119 11.99 -6.13 4.99
C PRO A 119 11.74 -7.54 4.45
N ILE A 120 11.56 -7.65 3.14
CA ILE A 120 11.39 -8.94 2.45
C ILE A 120 12.73 -9.34 1.82
N PRO A 121 13.22 -10.58 2.01
CA PRO A 121 14.47 -11.01 1.39
C PRO A 121 14.39 -10.95 -0.14
N ALA A 122 15.48 -10.54 -0.79
CA ALA A 122 15.54 -10.30 -2.23
C ALA A 122 15.12 -11.52 -3.07
N ASP A 123 15.40 -12.73 -2.59
CA ASP A 123 15.04 -13.98 -3.26
C ASP A 123 13.52 -14.16 -3.41
N HIS A 124 12.73 -13.63 -2.46
CA HIS A 124 11.26 -13.66 -2.53
C HIS A 124 10.67 -12.56 -3.43
N LEU A 125 11.47 -11.54 -3.74
CA LEU A 125 11.09 -10.44 -4.63
C LEU A 125 11.47 -10.70 -6.07
N THR A 126 12.53 -11.46 -6.30
CA THR A 126 13.10 -11.67 -7.63
C THR A 126 12.07 -12.27 -8.58
N SER A 127 11.90 -11.65 -9.75
CA SER A 127 10.91 -12.02 -10.78
C SER A 127 9.43 -11.91 -10.37
N ASN A 128 9.12 -11.26 -9.23
CA ASN A 128 7.75 -11.02 -8.81
C ASN A 128 7.24 -9.69 -9.40
N PRO A 129 6.32 -9.71 -10.39
CA PRO A 129 5.88 -8.49 -11.08
C PRO A 129 4.96 -7.60 -10.23
N VAL A 130 4.48 -8.07 -9.07
CA VAL A 130 3.64 -7.25 -8.17
C VAL A 130 4.45 -6.13 -7.52
N PHE A 131 5.76 -6.36 -7.31
CA PHE A 131 6.64 -5.39 -6.69
C PHE A 131 7.37 -4.55 -7.75
N LEU A 132 7.44 -3.25 -7.51
CA LEU A 132 8.16 -2.33 -8.39
C LEU A 132 9.64 -2.71 -8.47
N GLY A 133 10.19 -2.75 -9.69
CA GLY A 133 11.61 -3.02 -9.94
C GLY A 133 12.03 -4.49 -9.82
N SER A 134 11.08 -5.39 -9.57
CA SER A 134 11.34 -6.82 -9.32
C SER A 134 11.20 -7.72 -10.56
N ALA A 135 10.63 -7.21 -11.66
CA ALA A 135 10.49 -7.90 -12.94
C ALA A 135 10.49 -6.90 -14.12
N ASP A 136 10.51 -7.39 -15.36
CA ASP A 136 10.51 -6.58 -16.59
C ASP A 136 9.21 -5.78 -16.82
N TYR A 137 8.18 -6.05 -16.02
CA TYR A 137 6.90 -5.37 -16.05
C TYR A 137 6.31 -5.30 -14.65
N VAL A 138 5.40 -4.35 -14.45
CA VAL A 138 4.65 -4.19 -13.21
C VAL A 138 3.22 -4.71 -13.41
N LEU A 139 2.80 -5.59 -12.50
CA LEU A 139 1.43 -6.08 -12.37
C LEU A 139 0.71 -5.24 -11.31
N ILE A 140 -0.24 -4.43 -11.75
CA ILE A 140 -1.09 -3.61 -10.88
C ILE A 140 -2.40 -4.35 -10.70
N THR A 141 -2.72 -4.77 -9.47
CA THR A 141 -4.02 -5.36 -9.18
C THR A 141 -5.10 -4.27 -9.17
N SER A 142 -6.32 -4.63 -9.54
CA SER A 142 -7.44 -3.70 -9.63
C SER A 142 -8.63 -4.25 -8.88
N VAL A 143 -9.32 -3.39 -8.16
CA VAL A 143 -10.60 -3.69 -7.49
C VAL A 143 -11.62 -2.59 -7.79
N THR A 144 -12.91 -2.89 -7.71
CA THR A 144 -13.93 -1.83 -7.63
C THR A 144 -13.95 -1.23 -6.23
N TYR A 145 -14.48 0.00 -6.10
CA TYR A 145 -14.59 0.68 -4.82
C TYR A 145 -15.38 -0.15 -3.79
N GLU A 146 -16.48 -0.76 -4.20
CA GLU A 146 -17.41 -1.51 -3.34
C GLU A 146 -16.79 -2.76 -2.71
N VAL A 147 -15.70 -3.29 -3.28
CA VAL A 147 -14.94 -4.43 -2.73
C VAL A 147 -13.58 -4.01 -2.21
N SER A 148 -13.30 -2.71 -2.16
CA SER A 148 -12.04 -2.17 -1.66
C SER A 148 -12.05 -2.06 -0.14
N PHE A 149 -10.85 -2.14 0.45
CA PHE A 149 -10.65 -1.83 1.87
C PHE A 149 -11.14 -0.41 2.24
N GLN A 150 -11.08 0.54 1.31
CA GLN A 150 -11.51 1.91 1.55
C GLN A 150 -13.01 1.99 1.84
N TYR A 151 -13.83 1.27 1.07
CA TYR A 151 -15.27 1.19 1.32
C TYR A 151 -15.58 0.52 2.66
N GLU A 152 -14.89 -0.59 2.96
CA GLU A 152 -15.03 -1.27 4.25
C GLU A 152 -14.66 -0.35 5.43
N ASN A 153 -13.54 0.38 5.33
CA ASN A 153 -13.11 1.33 6.35
C ASN A 153 -14.14 2.46 6.54
N LEU A 154 -14.69 3.00 5.45
CA LEU A 154 -15.73 4.02 5.53
C LEU A 154 -16.98 3.49 6.25
N LEU A 155 -17.42 2.26 5.94
CA LEU A 155 -18.55 1.65 6.62
C LEU A 155 -18.31 1.48 8.13
N HIS A 156 -17.07 1.15 8.54
CA HIS A 156 -16.71 1.08 9.95
C HIS A 156 -16.81 2.46 10.63
N LEU A 157 -16.25 3.51 10.02
CA LEU A 157 -16.34 4.88 10.54
C LEU A 157 -17.79 5.37 10.64
N LEU A 158 -18.62 5.09 9.63
CA LEU A 158 -20.04 5.44 9.66
C LEU A 158 -20.79 4.75 10.81
N ARG A 159 -20.44 3.49 11.13
CA ARG A 159 -21.01 2.76 12.27
C ARG A 159 -20.61 3.39 13.61
N GLU A 160 -19.37 3.85 13.74
CA GLU A 160 -18.89 4.53 14.96
C GLU A 160 -19.61 5.86 15.20
N CYS A 161 -19.85 6.64 14.13
CA CYS A 161 -20.49 7.96 14.25
C CYS A 161 -22.02 7.90 14.42
N HIS A 162 -22.68 6.85 13.93
CA HIS A 162 -24.15 6.75 13.97
C HIS A 162 -24.65 5.35 14.34
N PRO A 163 -24.58 4.95 15.63
CA PRO A 163 -25.09 3.65 16.08
C PRO A 163 -26.59 3.47 15.80
N SER A 164 -27.36 4.56 15.77
CA SER A 164 -28.82 4.58 15.58
C SER A 164 -29.29 4.37 14.14
N LEU A 165 -28.40 4.42 13.14
CA LEU A 165 -28.74 4.04 11.75
C LEU A 165 -28.86 2.51 11.58
N LEU A 166 -28.58 1.74 12.65
CA LEU A 166 -28.74 0.29 12.73
C LEU A 166 -30.12 -0.10 13.26
N GLY A 167 -31.18 0.35 12.57
CA GLY A 167 -32.49 -0.28 12.72
C GLY A 167 -32.45 -1.70 12.17
N ASN A 168 -32.38 -2.68 13.09
CA ASN A 168 -32.67 -4.11 12.98
C ASN A 168 -32.33 -4.82 11.65
N ARG A 169 -31.26 -5.62 11.66
CA ARG A 169 -31.25 -6.89 10.93
C ARG A 169 -31.44 -8.03 11.91
#